data_AF-A0A0D1XBV9-F1
#
_entry.id   AF-A0A0D1XBV9-F1
#
_cell.length_a   1.000
_cell.length_b   1.000
_cell.length_c   1.000
_cell.angle_alpha   90.00
_cell.angle_beta   90.00
_cell.angle_gamma   90.00
#
_symmetry.space_group_name_H-M   'P 1'
#
loop_
_entity.id
_entity.type
_entity.pdbx_description
1 polymer ?
#
loop_
_entity_poly.entity_id
_entity_poly.type
_entity_poly.pdbx_seq_one_letter_code
_entity_poly.pdbx_strand_id
1 'polypeptide(L)'
;MGVKHLSKDVQDLVIEELCEYRASRVNMRNVEEQKKAGIINLFPTLKQCDSENMLKYRQIERALWEALDPIERDIIERKYINSTDAKDINVYTELSMKKSTYYKKKKTAIFHLAKALGII
;
A
#
# COMPACT_ATOMS: atom_id res chain seq x y z
N MET A 1 3.88 -0.15 -26.66
CA MET A 1 3.07 -1.13 -25.90
C MET A 1 2.10 -0.37 -25.01
N GLY A 2 0.80 -0.46 -25.32
CA GLY A 2 -0.24 0.35 -24.68
C GLY A 2 -0.49 -0.07 -23.24
N VAL A 3 -0.59 0.90 -22.34
CA VAL A 3 -1.02 0.67 -20.95
C VAL A 3 -2.44 0.12 -21.01
N LYS A 4 -2.60 -1.20 -20.81
CA LYS A 4 -3.91 -1.87 -20.72
C LYS A 4 -4.82 -1.05 -19.78
N HIS A 5 -6.06 -0.85 -20.18
CA HIS A 5 -7.05 -0.21 -19.31
C HIS A 5 -7.21 -1.12 -18.09
N LEU A 6 -6.81 -0.63 -16.90
CA LEU A 6 -7.07 -1.33 -15.66
C LEU A 6 -8.56 -1.17 -15.38
N SER A 7 -9.27 -2.25 -15.09
CA SER A 7 -10.67 -2.12 -14.68
C SER A 7 -10.74 -1.33 -13.39
N LYS A 8 -11.85 -0.59 -13.21
CA LYS A 8 -12.10 0.15 -11.98
C LYS A 8 -12.07 -0.79 -10.76
N ASP A 9 -12.58 -2.01 -10.91
CA ASP A 9 -12.60 -3.02 -9.86
C ASP A 9 -11.20 -3.42 -9.38
N VAL A 10 -10.25 -3.64 -10.29
CA VAL A 10 -8.86 -3.97 -9.90
C VAL A 10 -8.20 -2.79 -9.19
N GLN A 11 -8.47 -1.57 -9.66
CA GLN A 11 -7.96 -0.37 -9.01
C GLN A 11 -8.51 -0.24 -7.58
N ASP A 12 -9.82 -0.42 -7.40
CA ASP A 12 -10.48 -0.28 -6.11
C ASP A 12 -9.99 -1.35 -5.11
N LEU A 13 -9.81 -2.60 -5.57
CA LEU A 13 -9.23 -3.67 -4.76
C LEU A 13 -7.80 -3.34 -4.30
N VAL A 14 -6.91 -2.89 -5.19
CA VAL A 14 -5.54 -2.50 -4.80
C VAL A 14 -5.56 -1.36 -3.78
N ILE A 15 -6.47 -0.39 -3.94
CA ILE A 15 -6.57 0.74 -3.01
C ILE A 15 -7.04 0.27 -1.63
N GLU A 16 -8.02 -0.63 -1.57
CA GLU A 16 -8.50 -1.22 -0.32
C GLU A 16 -7.37 -1.94 0.43
N GLU A 17 -6.61 -2.77 -0.29
CA GLU A 17 -5.42 -3.47 0.23
C GLU A 17 -4.37 -2.52 0.81
N LEU A 18 -4.11 -1.39 0.15
CA LEU A 18 -3.18 -0.36 0.63
C LEU A 18 -3.71 0.38 1.88
N CYS A 19 -5.02 0.62 1.97
CA CYS A 19 -5.66 1.21 3.14
C CYS A 19 -5.55 0.29 4.36
N GLU A 20 -5.80 -1.01 4.18
CA GLU A 20 -5.63 -2.02 5.24
C GLU A 20 -4.17 -2.13 5.69
N TYR A 21 -3.23 -2.12 4.73
CA TYR A 21 -1.80 -2.16 4.99
C TYR A 21 -1.33 -1.09 5.98
N ARG A 22 -1.94 0.11 5.95
CA ARG A 22 -1.62 1.19 6.91
C ARG A 22 -1.81 0.74 8.36
N ALA A 23 -2.91 0.07 8.66
CA ALA A 23 -3.21 -0.44 10.01
C ALA A 23 -2.31 -1.64 10.34
N SER A 24 -2.15 -2.57 9.40
CA SER A 24 -1.29 -3.76 9.57
C SER A 24 0.17 -3.38 9.82
N ARG A 25 0.68 -2.32 9.18
CA ARG A 25 2.04 -1.80 9.39
C ARG A 25 2.28 -1.33 10.82
N VAL A 26 1.29 -0.68 11.44
CA VAL A 26 1.37 -0.28 12.84
C VAL A 26 1.28 -1.51 13.74
N ASN A 27 0.37 -2.44 13.45
CA ASN A 27 0.25 -3.68 14.21
C ASN A 27 1.57 -4.49 14.22
N MET A 28 2.25 -4.60 13.09
CA MET A 28 3.54 -5.30 12.99
C MET A 28 4.61 -4.68 13.89
N ARG A 29 4.73 -3.35 13.90
CA ARG A 29 5.65 -2.64 14.81
C ARG A 29 5.31 -2.90 16.28
N ASN A 30 4.02 -2.82 16.62
CA ASN A 30 3.55 -3.10 17.98
C ASN A 30 3.88 -4.54 18.41
N VAL A 31 3.71 -5.53 17.51
CA VAL A 31 4.06 -6.93 17.78
C VAL A 31 5.56 -7.11 18.00
N GLU A 32 6.40 -6.44 17.22
CA GLU A 32 7.85 -6.46 17.41
C GLU A 32 8.29 -5.82 18.73
N GLU A 33 7.68 -4.69 19.10
CA GLU A 33 7.92 -4.00 20.38
C GLU A 33 7.52 -4.89 21.56
N GLN A 34 6.35 -5.53 21.51
CA GLN A 34 5.89 -6.47 22.53
C GLN A 34 6.83 -7.67 22.68
N LYS A 35 7.28 -8.26 21.56
CA LYS A 35 8.26 -9.36 21.56
C LYS A 35 9.57 -8.94 22.23
N LYS A 36 10.10 -7.75 21.91
CA LYS A 36 11.32 -7.21 22.52
C LYS A 36 11.17 -6.96 24.02
N ALA A 37 9.98 -6.55 24.46
CA ALA A 37 9.66 -6.33 25.86
C ALA A 37 9.31 -7.63 26.63
N GLY A 38 9.20 -8.77 25.95
CA GLY A 38 8.75 -10.03 26.56
C GLY A 38 7.27 -10.03 26.96
N ILE A 39 6.48 -9.10 26.43
CA ILE A 39 5.05 -8.96 26.73
C ILE A 39 4.26 -9.80 25.74
N ILE A 40 3.36 -10.63 26.27
CA ILE A 40 2.43 -11.46 25.47
C ILE A 40 1.02 -10.94 25.73
N ASN A 41 0.23 -10.78 24.67
CA ASN A 41 -1.17 -10.37 24.74
C ASN A 41 -1.38 -9.03 25.47
N LEU A 42 -0.62 -7.99 25.11
CA LEU A 42 -0.78 -6.64 25.69
C LEU A 42 -2.22 -6.12 25.58
N PHE A 43 -2.92 -6.49 24.50
CA PHE A 43 -4.33 -6.19 24.28
C PHE A 43 -5.12 -7.50 24.09
N PRO A 44 -6.40 -7.55 24.53
CA PRO A 44 -7.28 -8.69 24.25
C PRO A 44 -7.50 -8.87 22.74
N THR A 45 -7.28 -10.07 22.22
CA THR A 45 -7.44 -10.38 20.79
C THR A 45 -8.69 -11.23 20.56
N LEU A 46 -9.63 -10.74 19.75
CA LEU A 46 -10.87 -11.45 19.41
C LEU A 46 -10.73 -12.42 18.22
N LYS A 47 -9.69 -12.28 17.40
CA LYS A 47 -9.49 -13.07 16.17
C LYS A 47 -8.05 -13.58 16.06
N GLN A 48 -7.87 -14.90 15.93
CA GLN A 48 -6.55 -15.54 15.74
C GLN A 48 -6.06 -15.50 14.28
N CYS A 49 -6.25 -14.39 13.56
CA CYS A 49 -5.83 -14.24 12.15
C CYS A 49 -4.39 -13.70 11.99
N ASP A 50 -3.54 -13.81 13.01
CA ASP A 50 -2.24 -13.15 13.02
C ASP A 50 -1.33 -13.61 11.88
N SER A 51 -1.34 -14.89 11.52
CA SER A 51 -0.46 -15.44 10.47
C SER A 51 -0.81 -14.93 9.07
N GLU A 52 -2.11 -14.89 8.72
CA GLU A 52 -2.58 -14.39 7.43
C GLU A 52 -2.34 -12.89 7.30
N ASN A 53 -2.67 -12.11 8.34
CA ASN A 53 -2.43 -10.66 8.35
C ASN A 53 -0.94 -10.33 8.26
N MET A 54 -0.08 -11.09 8.95
CA MET A 54 1.37 -10.95 8.84
C MET A 54 1.88 -11.28 7.43
N LEU A 55 1.36 -12.33 6.80
CA LEU A 55 1.75 -12.71 5.45
C LEU A 55 1.32 -11.65 4.43
N LYS A 56 0.07 -11.18 4.53
CA LYS A 56 -0.50 -10.12 3.71
C LYS A 56 0.33 -8.83 3.85
N TYR A 57 0.66 -8.43 5.07
CA TYR A 57 1.57 -7.30 5.33
C TYR A 57 2.90 -7.44 4.61
N ARG A 58 3.59 -8.59 4.79
CA ARG A 58 4.93 -8.80 4.18
C ARG A 58 4.87 -8.75 2.66
N GLN A 59 3.81 -9.28 2.06
CA GLN A 59 3.65 -9.27 0.61
C GLN A 59 3.39 -7.85 0.08
N ILE A 60 2.54 -7.06 0.75
CA ILE A 60 2.29 -5.67 0.37
C ILE A 60 3.55 -4.81 0.58
N GLU A 61 4.24 -4.97 1.72
CA GLU A 61 5.50 -4.26 1.97
C GLU A 61 6.52 -4.57 0.87
N ARG A 62 6.71 -5.84 0.53
CA ARG A 62 7.62 -6.24 -0.55
C ARG A 62 7.20 -5.69 -1.90
N ALA A 63 5.90 -5.72 -2.23
CA ALA A 63 5.40 -5.17 -3.49
C ALA A 63 5.65 -3.65 -3.60
N LEU A 64 5.47 -2.91 -2.51
CA LEU A 64 5.76 -1.47 -2.47
C LEU A 64 7.24 -1.16 -2.71
N TRP A 65 8.16 -1.99 -2.20
CA TRP A 65 9.60 -1.75 -2.29
C TRP A 65 10.26 -2.32 -3.55
N GLU A 66 9.77 -3.46 -4.05
CA GLU A 66 10.42 -4.21 -5.14
C GLU A 66 9.69 -4.09 -6.48
N ALA A 67 8.38 -3.83 -6.50
CA ALA A 67 7.59 -3.77 -7.74
C ALA A 67 7.40 -2.34 -8.28
N LEU A 68 7.69 -1.32 -7.48
CA LEU A 68 7.51 0.09 -7.82
C LEU A 68 8.84 0.81 -7.99
N ASP A 69 8.93 1.70 -8.96
CA ASP A 69 10.03 2.66 -8.98
C ASP A 69 9.88 3.72 -7.86
N PRO A 70 10.94 4.48 -7.51
CA PRO A 70 10.87 5.44 -6.40
C PRO A 70 9.77 6.50 -6.52
N ILE A 71 9.46 6.94 -7.75
CA ILE A 71 8.43 7.95 -7.99
C ILE A 71 7.03 7.32 -7.87
N GLU A 72 6.86 6.12 -8.41
CA GLU A 72 5.64 5.34 -8.27
C GLU A 72 5.32 5.06 -6.79
N ARG A 73 6.33 4.66 -6.02
CA ARG A 73 6.18 4.43 -4.57
C ARG A 73 5.79 5.71 -3.84
N ASP A 74 6.46 6.84 -4.10
CA ASP A 74 6.14 8.12 -3.42
C ASP A 74 4.70 8.58 -3.74
N ILE A 75 4.22 8.38 -4.98
CA ILE A 75 2.82 8.62 -5.34
C ILE A 75 1.88 7.74 -4.51
N ILE A 76 2.14 6.43 -4.43
CA ILE A 76 1.28 5.50 -3.68
C ILE A 76 1.29 5.82 -2.19
N GLU A 77 2.45 6.08 -1.60
CA GLU A 77 2.59 6.41 -0.19
C GLU A 77 1.82 7.68 0.16
N ARG A 78 2.00 8.77 -0.59
CA ARG A 78 1.29 10.03 -0.34
C ARG A 78 -0.21 9.90 -0.54
N LYS A 79 -0.64 9.22 -1.60
CA LYS A 79 -2.05 9.20 -2.01
C LYS A 79 -2.91 8.23 -1.20
N TYR A 80 -2.35 7.10 -0.76
CA TYR A 80 -3.12 5.99 -0.22
C TYR A 80 -2.67 5.53 1.18
N ILE A 81 -1.41 5.72 1.56
CA ILE A 81 -0.87 5.19 2.83
C ILE A 81 -0.76 6.27 3.90
N ASN A 82 -0.21 7.44 3.58
CA ASN A 82 0.15 8.47 4.55
C ASN A 82 -0.98 9.46 4.83
N SER A 83 -1.89 9.68 3.88
CA SER A 83 -3.03 10.57 4.02
C SER A 83 -4.29 9.91 3.49
N THR A 84 -5.33 9.85 4.30
CA THR A 84 -6.60 9.20 3.95
C THR A 84 -7.31 9.92 2.79
N ASP A 85 -7.02 11.20 2.53
CA ASP A 85 -7.70 12.03 1.53
C ASP A 85 -6.80 13.02 0.77
N ALA A 86 -5.52 12.69 0.55
CA ALA A 86 -4.66 13.55 -0.24
C ALA A 86 -5.25 13.79 -1.64
N LYS A 87 -5.63 15.03 -1.97
CA LYS A 87 -6.14 15.35 -3.31
C LYS A 87 -5.04 15.11 -4.33
N ASP A 88 -5.39 14.55 -5.49
CA ASP A 88 -4.43 14.30 -6.57
C ASP A 88 -3.62 15.57 -6.91
N ILE A 89 -4.27 16.75 -6.88
CA ILE A 89 -3.61 18.04 -7.10
C ILE A 89 -2.51 18.35 -6.09
N ASN A 90 -2.72 18.02 -4.82
CA ASN A 90 -1.71 18.25 -3.80
C ASN A 90 -0.50 17.35 -4.07
N VAL A 91 -0.75 16.07 -4.35
CA VAL A 91 0.32 15.09 -4.61
C VAL A 91 1.18 15.50 -5.81
N TYR A 92 0.59 15.76 -6.98
CA TYR A 92 1.42 16.13 -8.14
C TYR A 92 2.04 17.53 -8.02
N THR A 93 1.46 18.44 -7.23
CA THR A 93 2.05 19.76 -6.98
C THR A 93 3.26 19.66 -6.07
N GLU A 94 3.16 18.92 -4.96
CA GLU A 94 4.28 18.66 -4.04
C GLU A 94 5.43 17.93 -4.74
N LEU A 95 5.13 17.01 -5.66
CA LEU A 95 6.12 16.30 -6.47
C LEU A 95 6.65 17.13 -7.65
N SER A 96 6.24 18.40 -7.80
CA SER A 96 6.60 19.26 -8.94
C SER A 96 6.37 18.56 -10.30
N MET A 97 5.27 17.81 -10.40
CA MET A 97 4.98 16.92 -11.51
C MET A 97 3.80 17.42 -12.34
N LYS A 98 3.90 17.26 -13.67
CA LYS A 98 2.77 17.51 -14.58
C LYS A 98 1.64 16.52 -14.31
N LYS A 99 0.39 17.02 -14.29
CA LYS A 99 -0.84 16.23 -14.11
C LYS A 99 -0.89 14.95 -14.97
N SER A 100 -0.54 15.04 -16.25
CA SER A 100 -0.54 13.89 -17.17
C SER A 100 0.49 12.83 -16.80
N THR A 101 1.67 13.24 -16.32
CA THR A 101 2.73 12.33 -15.87
C THR A 101 2.32 11.62 -14.59
N TYR A 102 1.70 12.36 -13.65
CA TYR A 102 1.15 11.81 -12.42
C TYR A 102 0.14 10.70 -12.69
N TYR A 103 -0.90 10.95 -13.51
CA TYR A 103 -1.91 9.93 -13.78
C TYR A 103 -1.36 8.69 -14.49
N LYS A 104 -0.35 8.88 -15.37
CA LYS A 104 0.33 7.76 -16.01
C LYS A 104 1.09 6.91 -14.99
N LYS A 105 1.92 7.55 -14.14
CA LYS A 105 2.71 6.88 -13.10
C LYS A 105 1.83 6.20 -12.05
N LYS A 106 0.79 6.89 -11.57
CA LYS A 106 -0.22 6.34 -10.66
C LYS A 106 -0.85 5.07 -11.23
N LYS A 107 -1.29 5.10 -12.50
CA LYS A 107 -1.90 3.93 -13.15
C LYS A 107 -0.91 2.77 -13.30
N THR A 108 0.33 3.06 -13.69
CA THR A 108 1.39 2.05 -13.79
C THR A 108 1.69 1.42 -12.43
N ALA A 109 1.80 2.23 -11.38
CA ALA A 109 2.05 1.75 -10.03
C ALA A 109 0.94 0.78 -9.55
N ILE A 110 -0.33 1.15 -9.73
CA ILE A 110 -1.46 0.30 -9.35
C ILE A 110 -1.44 -1.01 -10.16
N PHE A 111 -1.10 -0.97 -11.45
CA PHE A 111 -0.96 -2.17 -12.26
C PHE A 111 0.18 -3.09 -11.79
N HIS A 112 1.34 -2.53 -11.43
CA HIS A 112 2.45 -3.30 -10.88
C HIS A 112 2.10 -3.95 -9.54
N LEU A 113 1.41 -3.22 -8.66
CA LEU A 113 0.91 -3.76 -7.40
C LEU A 113 -0.10 -4.89 -7.63
N ALA A 114 -1.09 -4.68 -8.51
CA ALA A 114 -2.08 -5.71 -8.83
C ALA A 114 -1.41 -7.01 -9.30
N LYS A 115 -0.41 -6.89 -10.18
CA LYS A 115 0.36 -8.04 -10.68
C LYS A 115 1.21 -8.68 -9.59
N ALA A 116 1.91 -7.89 -8.78
CA ALA A 116 2.80 -8.39 -7.72
C ALA A 116 2.03 -9.10 -6.59
N LEU A 117 0.80 -8.66 -6.32
CA LEU A 117 -0.10 -9.23 -5.32
C LEU A 117 -1.00 -10.35 -5.87
N GLY A 118 -0.91 -10.67 -7.16
CA GLY A 118 -1.69 -11.74 -7.78
C GLY A 118 -3.18 -11.43 -7.96
N ILE A 119 -3.55 -10.15 -8.01
CA ILE A 119 -4.92 -9.69 -8.29
C ILE A 119 -5.25 -9.84 -9.79
N ILE A 120 -4.23 -9.81 -10.66
CA ILE A 120 -4.32 -9.96 -12.12
C ILE A 120 -3.18 -10.82 -12.71
#